data_AF-A0A7S1NTK0-F1
#
_entry.id   AF-A0A7S1NTK0-F1
#
_cell.length_a   1.000
_cell.length_b   1.000
_cell.length_c   1.000
_cell.angle_alpha   90.00
_cell.angle_beta   90.00
_cell.angle_gamma   90.00
#
_symmetry.space_group_name_H-M   'P 1'
#
loop_
_entity.id
_entity.type
_entity.pdbx_description
1 polymer ?
#
loop_
_entity_poly.entity_id
_entity_poly.type
_entity_poly.pdbx_seq_one_letter_code
_entity_poly.pdbx_strand_id
1 'polypeptide(L)'
;FDENLISTKRNCARITENMAKLVDDPYEVAPFIPMLLPALAHWKEEVSDPECREVCETAHAQLKRTADQPPVWKRIERSQVVEAIKAVASGTEEVVNYTAAVAHSMLALKNLQPEDWTASLSPFVGMLVPAAKV
;
A
#
# COMPACT_ATOMS: atom_id res chain seq x y z
N PHE A 1 -12.41 25.05 27.94
CA PHE A 1 -11.89 23.72 27.64
C PHE A 1 -13.03 22.94 27.00
N ASP A 2 -12.89 22.53 25.75
CA ASP A 2 -13.94 21.79 25.04
C ASP A 2 -13.69 20.28 25.24
N GLU A 3 -14.35 19.73 26.25
CA GLU A 3 -14.26 18.31 26.64
C GLU A 3 -14.65 17.37 25.48
N ASN A 4 -15.53 17.80 24.58
CA ASN A 4 -15.94 17.02 23.41
C ASN A 4 -14.81 16.89 22.40
N LEU A 5 -13.98 17.93 22.22
CA LEU A 5 -12.81 17.87 21.33
C LEU A 5 -11.73 16.95 21.88
N ILE A 6 -11.49 16.96 23.20
CA ILE A 6 -10.54 16.06 23.87
C ILE A 6 -10.98 14.60 23.69
N SER A 7 -12.26 14.31 23.97
CA SER A 7 -12.83 12.99 23.79
C SER A 7 -12.70 12.50 22.34
N THR A 8 -12.96 13.38 21.38
CA THR A 8 -12.83 13.07 19.94
C THR A 8 -11.39 12.73 19.57
N LYS A 9 -10.41 13.57 19.94
CA LYS A 9 -8.98 13.33 19.68
C LYS A 9 -8.52 11.99 20.28
N ARG A 10 -8.90 11.71 21.53
CA ARG A 10 -8.59 10.44 22.22
C ARG A 10 -9.18 9.23 21.48
N ASN A 11 -10.45 9.31 21.05
CA ASN A 11 -11.10 8.22 20.32
C ASN A 11 -10.47 7.99 18.94
N CYS A 12 -10.16 9.06 18.20
CA CYS A 12 -9.44 8.96 16.93
C CYS A 12 -8.08 8.29 17.13
N ALA A 13 -7.31 8.68 18.15
CA ALA A 13 -6.02 8.08 18.45
C ALA A 13 -6.13 6.58 18.79
N ARG A 14 -7.12 6.16 19.58
CA ARG A 14 -7.38 4.72 19.86
C ARG A 14 -7.70 3.93 18.60
N ILE A 15 -8.51 4.49 17.70
CA ILE A 15 -8.85 3.86 16.42
C ILE A 15 -7.59 3.71 15.57
N THR A 16 -6.80 4.77 15.43
CA THR A 16 -5.54 4.74 14.68
C THR A 16 -4.56 3.72 15.24
N GLU A 17 -4.39 3.68 16.57
CA GLU A 17 -3.54 2.71 17.24
C GLU A 17 -3.98 1.26 16.96
N ASN A 18 -5.26 0.96 17.15
CA ASN A 18 -5.80 -0.38 16.97
C ASN A 18 -5.72 -0.85 15.52
N MET A 19 -6.00 0.04 14.55
CA MET A 19 -5.86 -0.28 13.14
C MET A 19 -4.40 -0.51 12.75
N ALA A 20 -3.48 0.35 13.21
CA ALA A 20 -2.06 0.23 12.89
C ALA A 20 -1.41 -1.05 13.44
N LYS A 21 -1.97 -1.67 14.49
CA LYS A 21 -1.51 -2.98 15.01
C LYS A 21 -1.84 -4.16 14.09
N LEU A 22 -2.84 -4.01 13.23
CA LEU A 22 -3.32 -5.08 12.35
C LEU A 22 -2.76 -4.96 10.92
N VAL A 23 -1.96 -3.94 10.66
CA VAL A 23 -1.33 -3.74 9.35
C VAL A 23 0.07 -4.32 9.39
N ASP A 24 0.30 -5.33 8.54
CA ASP A 24 1.59 -5.99 8.40
C ASP A 24 2.48 -5.34 7.33
N ASP A 25 1.88 -4.68 6.33
CA ASP A 25 2.62 -4.06 5.22
C ASP A 25 2.64 -2.51 5.37
N PRO A 26 3.83 -1.88 5.49
CA PRO A 26 3.94 -0.42 5.59
C PRO A 26 3.31 0.33 4.41
N TYR A 27 3.20 -0.30 3.23
CA TYR A 27 2.58 0.33 2.06
C TYR A 27 1.07 0.56 2.22
N GLU A 28 0.39 -0.18 3.08
CA GLU A 28 -1.04 -0.01 3.33
C GLU A 28 -1.33 1.24 4.17
N VAL A 29 -0.42 1.60 5.08
CA VAL A 29 -0.52 2.84 5.87
C VAL A 29 0.10 4.05 5.19
N ALA A 30 1.02 3.84 4.23
CA ALA A 30 1.78 4.89 3.56
C ALA A 30 0.94 6.09 3.06
N PRO A 31 -0.25 5.92 2.45
CA PRO A 31 -1.08 7.05 2.01
C PRO A 31 -1.58 7.95 3.15
N PHE A 32 -1.69 7.40 4.37
CA PHE A 32 -2.25 8.10 5.54
C PHE A 32 -1.19 8.77 6.40
N ILE A 33 0.07 8.32 6.30
CA ILE A 33 1.20 8.82 7.10
C ILE A 33 1.37 10.35 7.04
N PRO A 34 1.28 11.02 5.88
CA PRO A 34 1.45 12.48 5.80
C PRO A 34 0.42 13.28 6.59
N MET A 35 -0.72 12.68 6.94
CA MET A 35 -1.79 13.31 7.69
C MET A 35 -1.83 12.86 9.15
N LEU A 36 -1.79 11.55 9.41
CA LEU A 36 -2.02 10.99 10.74
C LEU A 36 -0.83 11.16 11.68
N LEU A 37 0.41 11.00 11.21
CA LEU A 37 1.58 11.18 12.08
C LEU A 37 1.72 12.64 12.56
N PRO A 38 1.64 13.67 11.70
CA PRO A 38 1.69 15.06 12.15
C PRO A 38 0.55 15.42 13.11
N ALA A 39 -0.67 14.93 12.86
CA ALA A 39 -1.82 15.19 13.73
C ALA A 39 -1.62 14.60 15.14
N LEU A 40 -1.19 13.34 15.23
CA LEU A 40 -0.93 12.70 16.53
C LEU A 40 0.26 13.32 17.27
N ALA A 41 1.30 13.74 16.53
CA ALA A 41 2.44 14.45 17.10
C ALA A 41 2.03 15.81 17.69
N HIS A 42 1.16 16.55 17.00
CA HIS A 42 0.62 17.80 17.52
C HIS A 42 -0.26 17.58 18.76
N TRP A 43 -1.17 16.61 18.73
CA TRP A 43 -2.11 16.39 19.84
C TRP A 43 -1.45 15.90 21.11
N LYS A 44 -0.40 15.08 21.03
CA LYS A 44 0.34 14.64 22.22
C LYS A 44 1.10 15.78 22.92
N GLU A 45 1.36 16.90 22.23
CA GLU A 45 2.03 18.08 22.80
C GLU A 45 1.04 19.16 23.25
N GLU A 46 -0.05 19.36 22.48
CA GLU A 46 -1.00 20.46 22.68
C GLU A 46 -2.10 20.15 23.71
N VAL A 47 -2.53 18.89 23.83
CA VAL A 47 -3.68 18.55 24.67
C VAL A 47 -3.32 18.64 26.16
N SER A 48 -4.09 19.41 26.93
CA SER A 48 -3.86 19.61 28.37
C SER A 48 -4.19 18.38 29.23
N ASP A 49 -5.07 17.50 28.75
CA ASP A 49 -5.46 16.27 29.43
C ASP A 49 -4.35 15.19 29.35
N PRO A 50 -3.83 14.69 30.49
CA PRO A 50 -2.76 13.69 30.51
C PRO A 50 -3.13 12.37 29.84
N GLU A 51 -4.35 11.88 30.02
CA GLU A 51 -4.81 10.61 29.46
C GLU A 51 -4.84 10.68 27.93
N CYS A 52 -5.43 11.75 27.37
CA CYS A 52 -5.46 11.96 25.94
C CYS A 52 -4.06 12.09 25.33
N ARG A 53 -3.10 12.73 26.02
CA ARG A 53 -1.70 12.79 25.56
C ARG A 53 -1.07 11.42 25.48
N GLU A 54 -1.21 10.61 26.52
CA GLU A 54 -0.66 9.25 26.58
C GLU A 54 -1.23 8.36 25.46
N VAL A 55 -2.54 8.46 25.21
CA VAL A 55 -3.20 7.75 24.11
C VAL A 55 -2.68 8.23 22.75
N CYS A 56 -2.54 9.54 22.53
CA CYS A 56 -1.99 10.08 21.28
C CYS A 56 -0.52 9.68 21.08
N GLU A 57 0.29 9.66 22.14
CA GLU A 57 1.68 9.22 22.11
C GLU A 57 1.79 7.73 21.74
N THR A 58 0.97 6.88 22.36
CA THR A 58 0.91 5.45 22.06
C THR A 58 0.50 5.20 20.61
N ALA A 59 -0.53 5.90 20.13
CA ALA A 59 -0.99 5.82 18.75
C ALA A 59 0.09 6.29 17.76
N HIS A 60 0.77 7.40 18.06
CA HIS A 60 1.87 7.91 17.24
C HIS A 60 3.02 6.90 17.17
N ALA A 61 3.46 6.36 18.31
CA ALA A 61 4.53 5.38 18.37
C ALA A 61 4.18 4.09 17.61
N GLN A 62 2.94 3.61 17.75
CA GLN A 62 2.46 2.45 17.02
C GLN A 62 2.43 2.69 15.52
N LEU A 63 1.77 3.76 15.05
CA LEU A 63 1.67 4.07 13.63
C LEU A 63 3.05 4.29 13.00
N LYS A 64 3.97 4.96 13.71
CA LYS A 64 5.34 5.13 13.26
C LYS A 64 6.07 3.79 13.12
N ARG A 65 5.95 2.90 14.11
CA ARG A 65 6.53 1.55 14.01
C ARG A 65 5.98 0.80 12.80
N THR A 66 4.67 0.82 12.57
CA THR A 66 4.05 0.18 11.40
C THR A 66 4.56 0.79 10.08
N ALA A 67 4.73 2.11 10.01
CA ALA A 67 5.25 2.78 8.82
C ALA A 67 6.73 2.48 8.53
N ASP A 68 7.53 2.29 9.58
CA ASP A 68 8.98 2.03 9.50
C ASP A 68 9.31 0.53 9.35
N GLN A 69 8.32 -0.36 9.35
CA GLN A 69 8.54 -1.80 9.12
C GLN A 69 9.08 -2.06 7.71
N PRO A 70 9.87 -3.14 7.53
CA PRO A 70 10.27 -3.55 6.19
C PRO A 70 9.05 -4.01 5.39
N PRO A 71 8.95 -3.70 4.08
CA PRO A 71 7.84 -4.14 3.27
C PRO A 71 7.79 -5.66 3.15
N VAL A 72 6.61 -6.24 3.40
CA VAL A 72 6.38 -7.69 3.30
C VAL A 72 6.41 -8.15 1.84
N TRP A 73 5.88 -7.31 0.95
CA TRP A 73 5.87 -7.58 -0.49
C TRP A 73 6.55 -6.44 -1.23
N LYS A 74 7.56 -6.77 -2.04
CA LYS A 74 8.23 -5.75 -2.85
C LYS A 74 7.22 -5.19 -3.84
N ARG A 75 6.96 -3.89 -3.72
CA ARG A 75 6.12 -3.17 -4.67
C ARG A 75 6.77 -3.21 -6.05
N ILE A 76 6.06 -3.79 -7.01
CA ILE A 76 6.43 -3.79 -8.42
C ILE A 76 5.60 -2.72 -9.09
N GLU A 77 6.25 -1.77 -9.75
CA GLU A 77 5.56 -0.75 -10.53
C GLU A 77 5.12 -1.32 -11.88
N ARG A 78 3.97 -0.86 -12.38
CA ARG A 78 3.42 -1.35 -13.65
C ARG A 78 4.40 -1.17 -14.81
N SER A 79 5.17 -0.09 -14.82
CA SER A 79 6.21 0.16 -15.84
C SER A 79 7.23 -0.98 -15.90
N GLN A 80 7.59 -1.59 -14.78
CA GLN A 80 8.51 -2.73 -14.75
C GLN A 80 7.89 -3.97 -15.39
N VAL A 81 6.58 -4.17 -15.21
CA VAL A 81 5.83 -5.27 -15.84
C VAL A 81 5.73 -5.07 -17.35
N VAL A 82 5.49 -3.83 -17.79
CA VAL A 82 5.50 -3.46 -19.22
C VAL A 82 6.86 -3.79 -19.85
N GLU A 83 7.96 -3.37 -19.24
CA GLU A 83 9.29 -3.66 -19.75
C GLU A 83 9.62 -5.16 -19.73
N ALA A 84 9.15 -5.91 -18.71
CA ALA A 84 9.28 -7.36 -18.68
C ALA A 84 8.54 -8.04 -19.84
N ILE A 85 7.34 -7.57 -20.20
CA ILE A 85 6.60 -8.10 -21.35
C ILE A 85 7.33 -7.75 -22.66
N LYS A 86 7.77 -6.50 -22.82
CA LYS A 86 8.50 -6.05 -24.03
C LYS A 86 9.81 -6.81 -24.26
N ALA A 87 10.45 -7.30 -23.20
CA ALA A 87 11.67 -8.10 -23.32
C ALA A 87 11.44 -9.48 -23.95
N VAL A 88 10.22 -10.03 -23.88
CA VAL A 88 9.90 -11.39 -24.36
C VAL A 88 8.91 -11.40 -25.52
N ALA A 89 8.12 -10.33 -25.66
CA ALA A 89 7.06 -10.21 -26.64
C ALA A 89 6.93 -8.78 -27.16
N SER A 90 6.34 -8.64 -28.33
CA SER A 90 6.08 -7.36 -29.01
C SER A 90 4.64 -7.34 -29.51
N GLY A 91 4.05 -6.15 -29.63
CA GLY A 91 2.66 -5.97 -30.04
C GLY A 91 2.30 -4.50 -30.07
N THR A 92 1.02 -4.19 -30.30
CA THR A 92 0.55 -2.81 -30.15
C THR A 92 0.67 -2.35 -28.70
N GLU A 93 0.87 -1.04 -28.51
CA GLU A 93 1.06 -0.46 -27.19
C GLU A 93 -0.13 -0.74 -26.27
N GLU A 94 -1.36 -0.74 -26.81
CA GLU A 94 -2.59 -1.03 -26.07
C GLU A 94 -2.60 -2.46 -25.53
N VAL A 95 -2.21 -3.45 -26.35
CA VAL A 95 -2.21 -4.87 -25.94
C VAL A 95 -1.12 -5.13 -24.90
N VAL A 96 0.07 -4.55 -25.09
CA VAL A 96 1.17 -4.66 -24.11
C VAL A 96 0.76 -4.04 -22.78
N ASN A 97 0.21 -2.82 -22.79
CA ASN A 97 -0.20 -2.11 -21.57
C ASN A 97 -1.35 -2.83 -20.86
N TYR A 98 -2.31 -3.39 -21.59
CA TYR A 98 -3.41 -4.14 -21.01
C TYR A 98 -2.93 -5.46 -20.39
N THR A 99 -2.10 -6.21 -21.10
CA THR A 99 -1.49 -7.45 -20.58
C THR A 99 -0.67 -7.16 -19.31
N ALA A 100 0.11 -6.08 -19.32
CA ALA A 100 0.87 -5.62 -18.16
C ALA A 100 -0.04 -5.22 -16.99
N ALA A 101 -1.19 -4.60 -17.26
CA ALA A 101 -2.14 -4.23 -16.23
C ALA A 101 -2.76 -5.46 -15.55
N VAL A 102 -3.13 -6.48 -16.32
CA VAL A 102 -3.66 -7.75 -15.77
C VAL A 102 -2.60 -8.44 -14.92
N ALA A 103 -1.38 -8.61 -15.45
CA ALA A 103 -0.27 -9.22 -14.70
C ALA A 103 0.10 -8.42 -13.43
N HIS A 104 0.06 -7.09 -13.51
CA HIS A 104 0.29 -6.20 -12.36
C HIS A 104 -0.77 -6.37 -11.28
N SER A 105 -2.05 -6.54 -11.65
CA SER A 105 -3.11 -6.85 -10.70
C SER A 105 -2.91 -8.22 -10.02
N MET A 106 -2.44 -9.23 -10.75
CA MET A 106 -2.12 -10.53 -10.15
C MET A 106 -0.99 -10.43 -9.12
N LEU A 107 0.05 -9.66 -9.43
CA LEU A 107 1.13 -9.35 -8.49
C LEU A 107 0.64 -8.57 -7.26
N ALA A 108 -0.28 -7.62 -7.44
CA ALA A 108 -0.89 -6.88 -6.34
C ALA A 108 -1.72 -7.78 -5.42
N LEU A 109 -2.39 -8.79 -5.98
CA LEU A 109 -3.12 -9.83 -5.24
C LEU A 109 -2.20 -10.91 -4.63
N LYS A 110 -0.87 -10.79 -4.79
CA LYS A 110 0.12 -11.79 -4.38
C LYS A 110 -0.18 -13.18 -4.95
N ASN A 111 -0.88 -13.25 -6.09
CA ASN A 111 -1.14 -14.52 -6.77
C ASN A 111 0.05 -14.83 -7.66
N LEU A 112 0.77 -15.92 -7.37
CA LEU A 112 1.90 -16.42 -8.17
C LEU A 112 1.64 -17.80 -8.77
N GLN A 113 0.40 -18.30 -8.73
CA GLN A 113 0.06 -19.62 -9.23
C GLN A 113 0.16 -19.64 -10.76
N PRO A 114 1.04 -20.47 -11.37
CA PRO A 114 1.25 -20.46 -12.82
C PRO A 114 -0.02 -20.74 -13.63
N GLU A 115 -0.91 -21.58 -13.12
CA GLU A 115 -2.20 -21.90 -13.72
C GLU A 115 -3.11 -20.67 -13.84
N ASP A 116 -3.21 -19.85 -12.79
CA ASP A 116 -4.02 -18.64 -12.78
C ASP A 116 -3.44 -17.60 -13.74
N TRP A 117 -2.11 -17.50 -13.80
CA TRP A 117 -1.41 -16.59 -14.70
C TRP A 117 -1.64 -16.99 -16.16
N THR A 118 -1.53 -18.29 -16.44
CA THR A 118 -1.79 -18.83 -17.77
C THR A 118 -3.24 -18.57 -18.17
N ALA A 119 -4.21 -18.89 -17.30
CA ALA A 119 -5.63 -18.69 -17.59
C ALA A 119 -5.97 -17.21 -17.81
N SER A 120 -5.41 -16.30 -17.00
CA SER A 120 -5.73 -14.87 -17.05
C SER A 120 -5.03 -14.13 -18.19
N LEU A 121 -3.80 -14.51 -18.53
CA LEU A 121 -3.00 -13.78 -19.52
C LEU A 121 -3.09 -14.36 -20.94
N SER A 122 -3.42 -15.65 -21.10
CA SER A 122 -3.45 -16.31 -22.42
C SER A 122 -4.26 -15.58 -23.49
N PRO A 123 -5.46 -15.03 -23.21
CA PRO A 123 -6.25 -14.32 -24.22
C PRO A 123 -5.53 -13.10 -24.83
N PHE A 124 -4.65 -12.46 -24.05
CA PHE A 124 -3.95 -11.24 -24.45
C PHE A 124 -2.55 -11.55 -24.98
N VAL A 125 -1.86 -12.53 -24.37
CA VAL A 125 -0.56 -13.02 -24.85
C VAL A 125 -0.68 -13.62 -26.24
N GLY A 126 -1.79 -14.27 -26.58
CA GLY A 126 -2.05 -14.77 -27.94
C GLY A 126 -2.15 -13.68 -29.02
N MET A 127 -2.32 -12.41 -28.62
CA MET A 127 -2.31 -11.25 -29.52
C MET A 127 -0.92 -10.62 -29.67
N LEU A 128 0.06 -11.08 -28.87
CA LEU A 128 1.45 -10.64 -28.93
C LEU A 128 2.27 -11.57 -29.81
N VAL A 129 3.34 -11.04 -30.40
CA VAL A 129 4.31 -11.80 -31.20
C VAL A 129 5.60 -11.95 -30.37
N PRO A 130 6.27 -13.11 -30.36
CA PRO A 130 7.56 -13.26 -29.68
C PRO A 130 8.54 -12.15 -30.10
N ALA A 131 9.26 -11.57 -29.14
CA ALA A 131 10.30 -10.60 -29.46
C ALA A 131 11.35 -11.27 -30.36
N ALA A 132 11.71 -10.64 -31.47
CA ALA A 132 12.74 -11.16 -32.36
C ALA A 132 14.04 -11.34 -31.56
N LYS A 133 14.60 -12.55 -31.56
CA LYS A 133 15.95 -12.77 -31.02
C LYS A 133 16.91 -11.98 -31.90
N VAL A 134 17.45 -10.89 -31.37
CA VAL A 134 18.59 -10.16 -31.96
C VAL A 134 19.81 -11.06 -31.97
#